data_AF-A0A534HDS5-F1
#
_entry.id   AF-A0A534HDS5-F1
#
_cell.length_a   1.000
_cell.length_b   1.000
_cell.length_c   1.000
_cell.angle_alpha   90.00
_cell.angle_beta   90.00
_cell.angle_gamma   90.00
#
_symmetry.space_group_name_H-M   'P 1'
#
loop_
_entity.id
_entity.type
_entity.pdbx_description
1 polymer ?
#
loop_
_entity_poly.entity_id
_entity_poly.type
_entity_poly.pdbx_seq_one_letter_code
_entity_poly.pdbx_strand_id
1 'polypeptide(L)'
;IASYRARKAGKGDTLARTEHDIPVDQVGLVSLLCILPICWLLWDFARSAGLGDHALLLTIGGIVIVVVVGFLVSTVCGYMAGLIGASNSPLSGIGILVVAITALFLVVSVKSSLPPQMGKALVAYSLFVTAVVFNVAAIANNNLQDLKTGQLVESTPSKQQWALVIGVVASALVIPPVLDLVNKAYGFAGAPGASAHALPAPQAGLISALGQAVIQNDPEKWQLMSWGALIGAAIITLDWLLSKTTRSMRVPPLAVGLGIYLPTASTLMVTVGALVGWWFDRGADRTAKPEATKQLGVLLASGLIVGESVLAVIFTALVAFTNNQFPIGVVGDSFSTASEWLGGIAFVLVIYALYRWVGRALSAA
;
A
#
# COMPACT_ATOMS: atom_id res chain seq x y z
N ILE A 1 20.63 -5.15 24.58
CA ILE A 1 22.07 -5.26 24.96
C ILE A 1 22.28 -6.25 26.11
N ALA A 2 21.53 -6.19 27.20
CA ALA A 2 21.63 -7.15 28.31
C ALA A 2 21.29 -8.60 27.89
N SER A 3 20.18 -8.80 27.16
CA SER A 3 19.78 -10.08 26.55
C SER A 3 20.85 -10.65 25.60
N TYR A 4 21.45 -9.80 24.75
CA TYR A 4 22.55 -10.17 23.87
C TYR A 4 23.80 -10.63 24.63
N ARG A 5 24.18 -9.95 25.72
CA ARG A 5 25.30 -10.36 26.58
C ARG A 5 25.02 -11.69 27.30
N ALA A 6 23.80 -11.88 27.81
CA ALA A 6 23.39 -13.13 28.46
C ALA A 6 23.47 -14.33 27.51
N ARG A 7 23.05 -14.15 26.25
CA ARG A 7 23.19 -15.19 25.20
C ARG A 7 24.65 -15.49 24.85
N LYS A 8 25.49 -14.47 24.69
CA LYS A 8 26.93 -14.67 24.43
C LYS A 8 27.63 -15.40 25.59
N ALA A 9 27.11 -15.28 26.81
CA ALA A 9 27.58 -16.00 27.99
C ALA A 9 26.96 -17.40 28.17
N GLY A 10 26.21 -17.92 27.19
CA GLY A 10 25.57 -19.24 27.26
C GLY A 10 24.37 -19.31 28.21
N LYS A 11 23.87 -18.18 28.70
CA LYS A 11 22.71 -18.06 29.61
C LYS A 11 21.46 -17.58 28.88
N GLY A 12 21.30 -17.97 27.62
CA GLY A 12 20.13 -17.59 26.81
C GLY A 12 18.82 -18.15 27.35
N ASP A 13 18.88 -19.35 27.92
CA ASP A 13 17.71 -20.09 28.42
C ASP A 13 17.16 -19.54 29.74
N THR A 14 17.93 -18.69 30.43
CA THR A 14 17.48 -18.02 31.66
C THR A 14 16.70 -16.73 31.38
N LEU A 15 16.65 -16.28 30.12
CA LEU A 15 15.88 -15.10 29.72
C LEU A 15 14.40 -15.46 29.61
N ALA A 16 13.53 -14.49 29.94
CA ALA A 16 12.11 -14.64 29.71
C ALA A 16 11.82 -14.84 28.21
N ARG A 17 10.76 -15.59 27.88
CA ARG A 17 10.37 -15.86 26.49
C ARG A 17 10.16 -14.60 25.65
N THR A 18 9.83 -13.48 26.29
CA THR A 18 9.60 -12.16 25.70
C THR A 18 10.91 -11.44 25.33
N GLU A 19 12.05 -11.92 25.82
CA GLU A 19 13.39 -11.38 25.50
C GLU A 19 14.15 -12.27 24.50
N HIS A 20 13.49 -13.28 23.95
CA HIS A 20 14.07 -14.17 22.94
C HIS A 20 13.93 -13.58 21.53
N ASP A 21 14.85 -12.69 21.14
CA ASP A 21 14.96 -12.10 19.80
C ASP A 21 15.76 -12.97 18.80
N ILE A 22 15.76 -12.64 17.51
CA ILE A 22 16.80 -13.15 16.59
C ILE A 22 18.11 -12.38 16.88
N PRO A 23 19.27 -13.07 16.97
CA PRO A 23 20.56 -12.41 17.16
C PRO A 23 20.83 -11.35 16.06
N VAL A 24 21.25 -10.15 16.48
CA VAL A 24 21.43 -9.01 15.56
C VAL A 24 22.50 -9.26 14.49
N ASP A 25 23.49 -10.07 14.81
CA ASP A 25 24.52 -10.57 13.89
C ASP A 25 23.93 -11.42 12.77
N GLN A 26 22.97 -12.30 13.09
CA GLN A 26 22.25 -13.08 12.08
C GLN A 26 21.36 -12.19 11.21
N VAL A 27 20.64 -11.24 11.81
CA VAL A 27 19.81 -10.27 11.06
C VAL A 27 20.68 -9.42 10.12
N GLY A 28 21.83 -8.95 10.60
CA GLY A 28 22.78 -8.18 9.80
C GLY A 28 23.38 -8.99 8.65
N LEU A 29 23.75 -10.24 8.91
CA LEU A 29 24.27 -11.14 7.87
C LEU A 29 23.21 -11.44 6.80
N VAL A 30 21.98 -11.78 7.20
CA VAL A 30 20.88 -12.04 6.25
C VAL A 30 20.58 -10.79 5.43
N SER A 31 20.54 -9.61 6.05
CA SER A 31 20.33 -8.34 5.36
C SER A 31 21.44 -8.06 4.33
N LEU A 32 22.70 -8.34 4.68
CA LEU A 32 23.84 -8.21 3.77
C LEU A 32 23.73 -9.20 2.59
N LEU A 33 23.34 -10.45 2.86
CA LEU A 33 23.12 -11.44 1.81
C LEU A 33 21.98 -11.05 0.87
N CYS A 34 20.92 -10.42 1.38
CA CYS A 34 19.81 -9.90 0.56
C CYS A 34 20.22 -8.76 -0.38
N ILE A 35 21.37 -8.11 -0.17
CA ILE A 35 21.90 -7.12 -1.13
C ILE A 35 22.29 -7.80 -2.45
N LEU A 36 22.81 -9.03 -2.42
CA LEU A 36 23.25 -9.76 -3.62
C LEU A 36 22.14 -9.96 -4.67
N PRO A 37 20.94 -10.49 -4.33
CA PRO A 37 19.87 -10.60 -5.30
C PRO A 37 19.35 -9.24 -5.76
N ILE A 38 19.37 -8.20 -4.91
CA ILE A 38 19.00 -6.83 -5.33
C ILE A 38 20.01 -6.31 -6.35
N CYS A 39 21.32 -6.50 -6.13
CA CYS A 39 22.36 -6.15 -7.10
C CYS A 39 22.12 -6.83 -8.44
N TRP A 40 21.83 -8.13 -8.40
CA TRP A 40 21.55 -8.91 -9.61
C TRP A 40 20.31 -8.39 -10.34
N LEU A 41 19.22 -8.12 -9.63
CA LEU A 41 17.98 -7.59 -10.21
C LEU A 41 18.18 -6.21 -10.84
N LEU A 42 18.89 -5.29 -10.16
CA LEU A 42 19.17 -3.96 -10.69
C LEU A 42 20.07 -4.02 -11.93
N TRP A 43 21.08 -4.88 -11.91
CA TRP A 43 21.99 -5.10 -13.03
C TRP A 43 21.25 -5.69 -14.25
N ASP A 44 20.46 -6.74 -14.03
CA ASP A 44 19.68 -7.41 -15.07
C ASP A 44 18.65 -6.47 -15.70
N PHE A 45 17.94 -5.69 -14.87
CA PHE A 45 17.01 -4.68 -15.34
C PHE A 45 17.72 -3.60 -16.17
N ALA A 46 18.86 -3.08 -15.70
CA ALA A 46 19.61 -2.07 -16.45
C ALA A 46 20.04 -2.58 -17.83
N ARG A 47 20.50 -3.83 -17.94
CA ARG A 47 20.91 -4.42 -19.23
C ARG A 47 19.71 -4.68 -20.15
N SER A 48 18.63 -5.25 -19.63
CA SER A 48 17.43 -5.55 -20.42
C SER A 48 16.69 -4.29 -20.88
N ALA A 49 16.76 -3.19 -20.11
CA ALA A 49 16.18 -1.91 -20.46
C ALA A 49 17.03 -1.07 -21.45
N GLY A 50 18.15 -1.62 -21.95
CA GLY A 50 19.04 -0.92 -22.89
C GLY A 50 20.00 0.10 -22.24
N LEU A 51 20.17 0.06 -20.91
CA LEU A 51 21.10 0.92 -20.14
C LEU A 51 22.42 0.20 -19.83
N GLY A 52 22.79 -0.80 -20.65
CA GLY A 52 23.87 -1.74 -20.38
C GLY A 52 25.23 -1.10 -20.14
N ASP A 53 25.57 -0.04 -20.89
CA ASP A 53 26.85 0.67 -20.77
C ASP A 53 27.03 1.34 -19.41
N HIS A 54 25.92 1.62 -18.72
CA HIS A 54 25.89 2.24 -17.40
C HIS A 54 25.43 1.28 -16.30
N ALA A 55 25.26 -0.02 -16.61
CA ALA A 55 24.68 -1.00 -15.69
C ALA A 55 25.43 -1.07 -14.35
N LEU A 56 26.77 -0.96 -14.36
CA LEU A 56 27.57 -0.96 -13.13
C LEU A 56 27.28 0.27 -12.25
N LEU A 57 27.31 1.46 -12.84
CA LEU A 57 27.04 2.72 -12.14
C LEU A 57 25.61 2.74 -11.59
N LEU A 58 24.65 2.31 -12.41
CA LEU A 58 23.25 2.21 -12.02
C LEU A 58 23.04 1.23 -10.88
N THR A 59 23.67 0.05 -10.94
CA THR A 59 23.59 -0.96 -9.88
C THR A 59 24.17 -0.45 -8.58
N ILE A 60 25.41 0.08 -8.60
CA ILE A 60 26.06 0.61 -7.39
C ILE A 60 25.25 1.78 -6.81
N GLY A 61 24.87 2.75 -7.63
CA GLY A 61 24.07 3.90 -7.20
C GLY A 61 22.69 3.50 -6.68
N GLY A 62 22.04 2.55 -7.35
CA GLY A 62 20.75 1.99 -6.93
C GLY A 62 20.85 1.27 -5.59
N ILE A 63 21.91 0.50 -5.34
CA ILE A 63 22.14 -0.14 -4.04
C ILE A 63 22.43 0.88 -2.95
N VAL A 64 23.21 1.92 -3.23
CA VAL A 64 23.43 3.02 -2.29
C VAL A 64 22.11 3.68 -1.91
N ILE A 65 21.24 3.93 -2.89
CA ILE A 65 19.88 4.46 -2.63
C ILE A 65 19.08 3.46 -1.79
N VAL A 66 19.03 2.18 -2.16
CA VAL A 66 18.27 1.16 -1.43
C VAL A 66 18.73 1.04 0.01
N VAL A 67 20.04 1.03 0.27
CA VAL A 67 20.58 0.91 1.62
C VAL A 67 20.39 2.19 2.42
N VAL A 68 20.82 3.35 1.89
CA VAL A 68 20.82 4.62 2.63
C VAL A 68 19.41 5.18 2.74
N VAL A 69 18.73 5.35 1.61
CA VAL A 69 17.36 5.90 1.60
C VAL A 69 16.41 4.88 2.21
N GLY A 70 16.53 3.59 1.87
CA GLY A 70 15.69 2.55 2.47
C GLY A 70 15.82 2.49 3.99
N PHE A 71 17.03 2.60 4.56
CA PHE A 71 17.24 2.65 6.01
C PHE A 71 16.57 3.87 6.67
N LEU A 72 16.74 5.06 6.07
CA LEU A 72 16.12 6.29 6.61
C LEU A 72 14.60 6.19 6.56
N VAL A 73 14.06 5.76 5.43
CA VAL A 73 12.61 5.63 5.22
C VAL A 73 12.03 4.55 6.12
N SER A 74 12.67 3.37 6.24
CA SER A 74 12.21 2.30 7.12
C SER A 74 12.16 2.73 8.57
N THR A 75 13.11 3.56 9.00
CA THR A 75 13.15 4.09 10.37
C THR A 75 11.96 5.01 10.63
N VAL A 76 11.67 5.94 9.72
CA VAL A 76 10.55 6.87 9.87
C VAL A 76 9.21 6.14 9.78
N CYS A 77 8.99 5.35 8.73
CA CYS A 77 7.75 4.59 8.53
C CYS A 77 7.50 3.62 9.69
N GLY A 78 8.54 2.88 10.08
CA GLY A 78 8.49 1.95 11.18
C GLY A 78 8.12 2.59 12.52
N TYR A 79 8.79 3.69 12.88
CA TYR A 79 8.51 4.42 14.11
C TYR A 79 7.09 4.99 14.13
N MET A 80 6.65 5.60 13.01
CA MET A 80 5.28 6.10 12.89
C MET A 80 4.25 4.98 13.00
N ALA A 81 4.47 3.83 12.34
CA ALA A 81 3.57 2.68 12.46
C ALA A 81 3.43 2.18 13.90
N GLY A 82 4.54 2.15 14.65
CA GLY A 82 4.54 1.75 16.05
C GLY A 82 3.79 2.70 16.99
N LEU A 83 3.71 3.99 16.64
CA LEU A 83 3.03 5.01 17.46
C LEU A 83 1.56 5.23 17.09
N ILE A 84 1.28 5.40 15.80
CA ILE A 84 -0.02 5.85 15.28
C ILE A 84 -0.69 4.82 14.37
N GLY A 85 -0.09 3.64 14.21
CA GLY A 85 -0.57 2.55 13.35
C GLY A 85 -0.10 2.67 11.89
N ALA A 86 -0.02 1.54 11.19
CA ALA A 86 0.39 1.50 9.78
C ALA A 86 -0.50 2.34 8.86
N SER A 87 -1.81 2.38 9.13
CA SER A 87 -2.79 3.06 8.28
C SER A 87 -2.60 4.58 8.25
N ASN A 88 -1.98 5.16 9.30
CA ASN A 88 -1.66 6.58 9.38
C ASN A 88 -0.18 6.87 9.08
N SER A 89 0.59 5.87 8.65
CA SER A 89 2.01 6.06 8.40
C SER A 89 2.24 6.89 7.12
N PRO A 90 3.29 7.72 7.07
CA PRO A 90 3.56 8.59 5.94
C PRO A 90 4.19 7.86 4.74
N LEU A 91 4.00 6.54 4.61
CA LEU A 91 4.69 5.71 3.62
C LEU A 91 4.48 6.20 2.20
N SER A 92 3.23 6.55 1.83
CA SER A 92 2.90 7.05 0.50
C SER A 92 3.62 8.36 0.17
N GLY A 93 3.68 9.31 1.12
CA GLY A 93 4.35 10.59 0.95
C GLY A 93 5.88 10.47 0.88
N ILE A 94 6.47 9.66 1.74
CA ILE A 94 7.92 9.40 1.71
C ILE A 94 8.30 8.67 0.41
N GLY A 95 7.39 7.87 -0.11
CA GLY A 95 7.55 7.23 -1.39
C GLY A 95 7.81 8.16 -2.58
N ILE A 96 7.11 9.30 -2.62
CA ILE A 96 7.32 10.36 -3.62
C ILE A 96 8.77 10.89 -3.54
N LEU A 97 9.29 11.08 -2.33
CA LEU A 97 10.66 11.53 -2.11
C LEU A 97 11.69 10.50 -2.63
N VAL A 98 11.45 9.21 -2.45
CA VAL A 98 12.32 8.14 -2.97
C VAL A 98 12.41 8.19 -4.50
N VAL A 99 11.26 8.33 -5.17
CA VAL A 99 11.23 8.47 -6.64
C VAL A 99 11.99 9.72 -7.06
N ALA A 100 11.76 10.85 -6.38
CA ALA A 100 12.42 12.11 -6.71
C ALA A 100 13.95 12.03 -6.54
N ILE A 101 14.44 11.43 -5.44
CA ILE A 101 15.87 11.21 -5.19
C ILE A 101 16.47 10.31 -6.27
N THR A 102 15.79 9.22 -6.60
CA THR A 102 16.27 8.27 -7.60
C THR A 102 16.28 8.90 -9.00
N ALA A 103 15.21 9.62 -9.36
CA ALA A 103 15.11 10.35 -10.60
C ALA A 103 16.20 11.41 -10.72
N LEU A 104 16.48 12.17 -9.65
CA LEU A 104 17.55 13.17 -9.62
C LEU A 104 18.93 12.53 -9.78
N PHE A 105 19.18 11.41 -9.10
CA PHE A 105 20.40 10.63 -9.28
C PHE A 105 20.59 10.26 -10.76
N LEU A 106 19.57 9.73 -11.42
CA LEU A 106 19.64 9.34 -12.84
C LEU A 106 19.87 10.54 -13.77
N VAL A 107 19.19 11.67 -13.50
CA VAL A 107 19.35 12.91 -14.26
C VAL A 107 20.78 13.44 -14.19
N VAL A 108 21.39 13.42 -13.00
CA VAL A 108 22.74 13.94 -12.78
C VAL A 108 23.82 12.98 -13.28
N SER A 109 23.62 11.66 -13.13
CA SER A 109 24.68 10.67 -13.37
C SER A 109 24.73 10.11 -14.78
N VAL A 110 23.57 9.86 -15.42
CA VAL A 110 23.53 9.08 -16.68
C VAL A 110 22.69 9.75 -17.78
N LYS A 111 21.69 10.58 -17.45
CA LYS A 111 20.78 11.13 -18.46
C LYS A 111 21.49 11.92 -19.56
N SER A 112 22.51 12.72 -19.21
CA SER A 112 23.24 13.54 -20.18
C SER A 112 24.08 12.73 -21.18
N SER A 113 24.46 11.50 -20.84
CA SER A 113 25.23 10.60 -21.71
C SER A 113 24.35 9.69 -22.57
N LEU A 114 23.02 9.76 -22.44
CA LEU A 114 22.08 8.89 -23.13
C LEU A 114 21.26 9.64 -24.19
N PRO A 115 20.85 8.97 -25.28
CA PRO A 115 19.91 9.53 -26.24
C PRO A 115 18.56 9.88 -25.57
N PRO A 116 17.85 10.93 -26.04
CA PRO A 116 16.56 11.35 -25.46
C PRO A 116 15.50 10.23 -25.39
N GLN A 117 15.55 9.26 -26.30
CA GLN A 117 14.62 8.13 -26.37
C GLN A 117 14.74 7.19 -25.16
N MET A 118 15.88 7.21 -24.45
CA MET A 118 16.12 6.37 -23.26
C MET A 118 15.42 6.89 -22.00
N GLY A 119 14.71 8.02 -22.08
CA GLY A 119 13.95 8.58 -20.95
C GLY A 119 12.94 7.60 -20.35
N LYS A 120 12.30 6.75 -21.15
CA LYS A 120 11.37 5.72 -20.66
C LYS A 120 12.09 4.62 -19.86
N ALA A 121 13.26 4.18 -20.31
CA ALA A 121 14.08 3.19 -19.61
C ALA A 121 14.57 3.73 -18.26
N LEU A 122 14.99 5.01 -18.21
CA LEU A 122 15.38 5.68 -16.98
C LEU A 122 14.21 5.82 -15.99
N VAL A 123 13.01 6.17 -16.48
CA VAL A 123 11.80 6.19 -15.63
C VAL A 123 11.52 4.79 -15.08
N ALA A 124 11.55 3.76 -15.92
CA ALA A 124 11.30 2.39 -15.49
C ALA A 124 12.33 1.91 -14.45
N TYR A 125 13.62 2.22 -14.65
CA TYR A 125 14.69 1.94 -13.68
C TYR A 125 14.45 2.67 -12.36
N SER A 126 14.06 3.95 -12.40
CA SER A 126 13.74 4.74 -11.20
C SER A 126 12.59 4.13 -10.40
N LEU A 127 11.53 3.70 -11.09
CA LEU A 127 10.39 3.05 -10.47
C LEU A 127 10.78 1.69 -9.87
N PHE A 128 11.66 0.96 -10.52
CA PHE A 128 12.14 -0.34 -10.05
C PHE A 128 12.96 -0.21 -8.74
N VAL A 129 13.92 0.71 -8.69
CA VAL A 129 14.66 1.04 -7.45
C VAL A 129 13.72 1.52 -6.36
N THR A 130 12.78 2.40 -6.72
CA THR A 130 11.76 2.91 -5.78
C THR A 130 10.93 1.76 -5.19
N ALA A 131 10.50 0.80 -6.01
CA ALA A 131 9.71 -0.34 -5.55
C ALA A 131 10.45 -1.18 -4.50
N VAL A 132 11.76 -1.37 -4.66
CA VAL A 132 12.60 -2.04 -3.65
C VAL A 132 12.60 -1.26 -2.34
N VAL A 133 12.83 0.05 -2.38
CA VAL A 133 12.81 0.92 -1.19
C VAL A 133 11.43 0.94 -0.52
N PHE A 134 10.35 1.00 -1.30
CA PHE A 134 8.99 0.92 -0.80
C PHE A 134 8.72 -0.38 -0.08
N ASN A 135 9.17 -1.52 -0.62
CA ASN A 135 9.04 -2.81 0.04
C ASN A 135 9.79 -2.83 1.37
N VAL A 136 11.02 -2.30 1.41
CA VAL A 136 11.77 -2.16 2.68
C VAL A 136 10.97 -1.33 3.70
N ALA A 137 10.40 -0.20 3.28
CA ALA A 137 9.61 0.67 4.13
C ALA A 137 8.31 0.00 4.63
N ALA A 138 7.57 -0.66 3.73
CA ALA A 138 6.30 -1.31 4.03
C ALA A 138 6.48 -2.49 4.97
N ILE A 139 7.52 -3.32 4.74
CA ILE A 139 7.82 -4.45 5.61
C ILE A 139 8.31 -3.98 6.98
N ALA A 140 9.14 -2.93 7.06
CA ALA A 140 9.55 -2.36 8.35
C ALA A 140 8.36 -1.78 9.15
N ASN A 141 7.46 -1.11 8.45
CA ASN A 141 6.21 -0.57 9.00
C ASN A 141 5.34 -1.68 9.60
N ASN A 142 5.06 -2.73 8.84
CA ASN A 142 4.26 -3.86 9.32
C ASN A 142 4.95 -4.62 10.46
N ASN A 143 6.25 -4.87 10.34
CA ASN A 143 7.03 -5.59 11.35
C ASN A 143 6.98 -4.88 12.71
N LEU A 144 7.14 -3.56 12.78
CA LEU A 144 7.06 -2.84 14.06
C LEU A 144 5.64 -2.83 14.65
N GLN A 145 4.60 -2.77 13.82
CA GLN A 145 3.23 -2.87 14.29
C GLN A 145 2.93 -4.27 14.85
N ASP A 146 3.40 -5.31 14.17
CA ASP A 146 3.25 -6.68 14.61
C ASP A 146 4.02 -6.91 15.92
N LEU A 147 5.29 -6.52 15.99
CA LEU A 147 6.10 -6.64 17.21
C LEU A 147 5.45 -5.91 18.39
N LYS A 148 4.78 -4.76 18.15
CA LYS A 148 4.02 -4.07 19.20
C LYS A 148 2.84 -4.91 19.68
N THR A 149 2.05 -5.48 18.77
CA THR A 149 0.94 -6.38 19.12
C THR A 149 1.44 -7.62 19.86
N GLY A 150 2.54 -8.21 19.39
CA GLY A 150 3.21 -9.35 20.01
C GLY A 150 3.65 -9.05 21.44
N GLN A 151 4.26 -7.88 21.66
CA GLN A 151 4.63 -7.40 22.99
C GLN A 151 3.40 -7.32 23.92
N LEU A 152 2.26 -6.82 23.44
CA LEU A 152 1.03 -6.68 24.25
C LEU A 152 0.42 -8.02 24.66
N VAL A 153 0.61 -9.07 23.86
CA VAL A 153 0.14 -10.44 24.18
C VAL A 153 1.24 -11.35 24.73
N GLU A 154 2.40 -10.76 25.10
CA GLU A 154 3.57 -11.45 25.64
C GLU A 154 4.09 -12.61 24.76
N SER A 155 4.07 -12.40 23.44
CA SER A 155 4.60 -13.33 22.45
C SER A 155 6.14 -13.45 22.52
N THR A 156 6.68 -14.49 21.89
CA THR A 156 8.14 -14.64 21.70
C THR A 156 8.58 -13.92 20.42
N PRO A 157 9.40 -12.84 20.51
CA PRO A 157 9.74 -12.01 19.35
C PRO A 157 10.39 -12.76 18.18
N SER A 158 11.31 -13.69 18.46
CA SER A 158 11.98 -14.48 17.41
C SER A 158 11.01 -15.32 16.58
N LYS A 159 10.01 -15.96 17.22
CA LYS A 159 9.00 -16.75 16.52
C LYS A 159 8.14 -15.86 15.62
N GLN A 160 7.84 -14.66 16.09
CA GLN A 160 7.08 -13.68 15.33
C GLN A 160 7.86 -13.17 14.11
N GLN A 161 9.15 -12.85 14.26
CA GLN A 161 10.00 -12.46 13.13
C GLN A 161 10.09 -13.56 12.07
N TRP A 162 10.24 -14.83 12.47
CA TRP A 162 10.21 -15.94 11.53
C TRP A 162 8.87 -16.12 10.83
N ALA A 163 7.74 -15.97 11.56
CA ALA A 163 6.42 -15.99 10.96
C ALA A 163 6.25 -14.88 9.91
N LEU A 164 6.82 -13.69 10.15
CA LEU A 164 6.81 -12.60 9.19
C LEU A 164 7.65 -12.91 7.95
N VAL A 165 8.83 -13.51 8.11
CA VAL A 165 9.64 -13.96 6.97
C VAL A 165 8.85 -14.95 6.11
N ILE A 166 8.17 -15.92 6.73
CA ILE A 166 7.30 -16.87 6.01
C ILE A 166 6.16 -16.13 5.29
N GLY A 167 5.53 -15.16 5.95
CA GLY A 167 4.47 -14.33 5.37
C GLY A 167 4.94 -13.52 4.16
N VAL A 168 6.15 -12.97 4.20
CA VAL A 168 6.77 -12.25 3.06
C VAL A 168 7.02 -13.21 1.90
N VAL A 169 7.57 -14.40 2.15
CA VAL A 169 7.79 -15.41 1.09
C VAL A 169 6.47 -15.86 0.47
N ALA A 170 5.45 -16.15 1.29
CA ALA A 170 4.13 -16.51 0.80
C ALA A 170 3.52 -15.39 -0.04
N SER A 171 3.61 -14.13 0.42
CA SER A 171 3.10 -12.96 -0.31
C SER A 171 3.84 -12.76 -1.64
N ALA A 172 5.17 -12.92 -1.67
CA ALA A 172 5.98 -12.82 -2.88
C ALA A 172 5.66 -13.90 -3.92
N LEU A 173 5.20 -15.08 -3.49
CA LEU A 173 4.77 -16.16 -4.37
C LEU A 173 3.33 -15.99 -4.89
N VAL A 174 2.45 -15.36 -4.12
CA VAL A 174 1.02 -15.23 -4.44
C VAL A 174 0.70 -13.92 -5.18
N ILE A 175 1.26 -12.80 -4.75
CA ILE A 175 0.87 -11.48 -5.27
C ILE A 175 1.21 -11.31 -6.76
N PRO A 176 2.43 -11.62 -7.26
CA PRO A 176 2.75 -11.40 -8.67
C PRO A 176 1.87 -12.21 -9.64
N PRO A 177 1.61 -13.52 -9.43
CA PRO A 177 0.66 -14.26 -10.28
C PRO A 177 -0.76 -13.71 -10.24
N VAL A 178 -1.24 -13.27 -9.07
CA VAL A 178 -2.56 -12.64 -8.96
C VAL A 178 -2.60 -11.31 -9.72
N LEU A 179 -1.56 -10.49 -9.62
CA LEU A 179 -1.46 -9.25 -10.38
C LEU A 179 -1.40 -9.50 -11.89
N ASP A 180 -0.69 -10.54 -12.35
CA ASP A 180 -0.65 -10.93 -13.76
C ASP A 180 -2.02 -11.41 -14.26
N LEU A 181 -2.75 -12.16 -13.43
CA LEU A 181 -4.12 -12.59 -13.71
C LEU A 181 -5.07 -11.41 -13.87
N VAL A 182 -4.98 -10.45 -12.94
CA VAL A 182 -5.74 -9.19 -12.96
C VAL A 182 -5.38 -8.37 -14.21
N ASN A 183 -4.10 -8.27 -14.54
CA ASN A 183 -3.62 -7.57 -15.73
C ASN A 183 -4.14 -8.22 -17.03
N LYS A 184 -4.18 -9.56 -17.10
CA LYS A 184 -4.75 -10.29 -18.25
C LYS A 184 -6.26 -10.12 -18.37
N ALA A 185 -6.99 -10.13 -17.25
CA ALA A 185 -8.44 -10.03 -17.26
C ALA A 185 -8.95 -8.62 -17.60
N TYR A 186 -8.34 -7.58 -17.03
CA TYR A 186 -8.86 -6.21 -17.11
C TYR A 186 -7.84 -5.20 -17.69
N GLY A 187 -6.55 -5.42 -17.43
CA GLY A 187 -5.49 -4.44 -17.66
C GLY A 187 -5.51 -3.30 -16.64
N PHE A 188 -4.51 -2.42 -16.70
CA PHE A 188 -4.42 -1.24 -15.83
C PHE A 188 -4.53 0.06 -16.62
N ALA A 189 -5.28 1.02 -16.08
CA ALA A 189 -5.44 2.33 -16.70
C ALA A 189 -4.08 3.02 -16.86
N GLY A 190 -3.81 3.54 -18.07
CA GLY A 190 -2.53 4.15 -18.43
C GLY A 190 -1.45 3.17 -18.91
N ALA A 191 -1.70 1.85 -18.88
CA ALA A 191 -0.83 0.87 -19.53
C ALA A 191 -1.08 0.80 -21.06
N PRO A 192 -0.07 0.46 -21.88
CA PRO A 192 -0.29 0.18 -23.30
C PRO A 192 -1.32 -0.92 -23.50
N GLY A 193 -2.33 -0.68 -24.34
CA GLY A 193 -3.40 -1.66 -24.60
C GLY A 193 -4.49 -1.72 -23.52
N ALA A 194 -4.58 -0.72 -22.62
CA ALA A 194 -5.65 -0.64 -21.63
C ALA A 194 -7.04 -0.65 -22.28
N SER A 195 -7.90 -1.56 -21.82
CA SER A 195 -9.29 -1.66 -22.25
C SER A 195 -10.17 -0.57 -21.60
N ALA A 196 -11.42 -0.42 -22.04
CA ALA A 196 -12.39 0.46 -21.39
C ALA A 196 -12.69 0.07 -19.94
N HIS A 197 -12.40 -1.17 -19.54
CA HIS A 197 -12.61 -1.71 -18.19
C HIS A 197 -11.28 -1.85 -17.41
N ALA A 198 -10.22 -1.18 -17.86
CA ALA A 198 -8.94 -1.24 -17.20
C ALA A 198 -9.03 -0.69 -15.76
N LEU A 199 -8.38 -1.38 -14.84
CA LEU A 199 -8.44 -1.05 -13.43
C LEU A 199 -7.65 0.24 -13.15
N PRO A 200 -8.21 1.15 -12.34
CA PRO A 200 -7.51 2.37 -11.97
C PRO A 200 -6.30 2.02 -11.08
N ALA A 201 -5.13 2.53 -11.45
CA ALA A 201 -3.91 2.38 -10.66
C ALA A 201 -3.33 3.78 -10.29
N PRO A 202 -4.07 4.59 -9.50
CA PRO A 202 -3.69 5.99 -9.25
C PRO A 202 -2.34 6.12 -8.54
N GLN A 203 -1.99 5.19 -7.64
CA GLN A 203 -0.68 5.17 -6.95
C GLN A 203 0.45 5.03 -7.98
N ALA A 204 0.33 4.04 -8.86
CA ALA A 204 1.34 3.75 -9.88
C ALA A 204 1.41 4.90 -10.91
N GLY A 205 0.25 5.44 -11.29
CA GLY A 205 0.16 6.61 -12.18
C GLY A 205 0.86 7.84 -11.61
N LEU A 206 0.65 8.16 -10.34
CA LEU A 206 1.29 9.31 -9.67
C LEU A 206 2.83 9.15 -9.62
N ILE A 207 3.31 7.98 -9.19
CA ILE A 207 4.75 7.68 -9.06
C ILE A 207 5.42 7.71 -10.46
N SER A 208 4.75 7.16 -11.48
CA SER A 208 5.21 7.20 -12.87
C SER A 208 5.23 8.62 -13.43
N ALA A 209 4.18 9.41 -13.21
CA ALA A 209 4.10 10.80 -13.65
C ALA A 209 5.20 11.66 -13.03
N LEU A 210 5.55 11.44 -11.76
CA LEU A 210 6.65 12.14 -11.11
C LEU A 210 8.01 11.76 -11.72
N GLY A 211 8.23 10.46 -11.97
CA GLY A 211 9.42 9.99 -12.66
C GLY A 211 9.56 10.64 -14.05
N GLN A 212 8.45 10.70 -14.81
CA GLN A 212 8.40 11.36 -16.12
C GLN A 212 8.69 12.86 -16.03
N ALA A 213 8.09 13.57 -15.06
CA ALA A 213 8.33 15.01 -14.85
C ALA A 213 9.83 15.29 -14.64
N VAL A 214 10.47 14.59 -13.71
CA VAL A 214 11.88 14.84 -13.36
C VAL A 214 12.84 14.34 -14.44
N ILE A 215 12.65 13.11 -14.93
CA ILE A 215 13.60 12.46 -15.84
C ILE A 215 13.41 12.93 -17.27
N GLN A 216 12.18 13.13 -17.75
CA GLN A 216 11.92 13.54 -19.13
C GLN A 216 11.78 15.07 -19.26
N ASN A 217 11.76 15.80 -18.15
CA ASN A 217 11.51 17.25 -18.12
C ASN A 217 10.18 17.62 -18.80
N ASP A 218 9.14 16.83 -18.54
CA ASP A 218 7.81 17.01 -19.13
C ASP A 218 7.13 18.25 -18.51
N PRO A 219 6.93 19.34 -19.29
CA PRO A 219 6.40 20.59 -18.77
C PRO A 219 4.95 20.47 -18.30
N GLU A 220 4.15 19.59 -18.92
CA GLU A 220 2.75 19.38 -18.54
C GLU A 220 2.67 18.74 -17.16
N LYS A 221 3.49 17.72 -16.90
CA LYS A 221 3.55 17.06 -15.58
C LYS A 221 4.06 18.00 -14.49
N TRP A 222 5.04 18.84 -14.79
CA TRP A 222 5.49 19.89 -13.88
C TRP A 222 4.39 20.89 -13.56
N GLN A 223 3.66 21.35 -14.57
CA GLN A 223 2.55 22.30 -14.37
C GLN A 223 1.45 21.69 -13.49
N LEU A 224 1.07 20.43 -13.72
CA LEU A 224 0.09 19.73 -12.88
C LEU A 224 0.57 19.59 -11.43
N MET A 225 1.86 19.28 -11.22
CA MET A 225 2.46 19.22 -9.88
C MET A 225 2.44 20.59 -9.19
N SER A 226 2.73 21.67 -9.92
CA SER A 226 2.66 23.04 -9.39
C SER A 226 1.25 23.42 -8.99
N TRP A 227 0.24 23.11 -9.80
CA TRP A 227 -1.16 23.31 -9.43
C TRP A 227 -1.54 22.49 -8.19
N GLY A 228 -1.10 21.23 -8.10
CA GLY A 228 -1.30 20.40 -6.91
C GLY A 228 -0.67 21.02 -5.66
N ALA A 229 0.55 21.53 -5.76
CA ALA A 229 1.23 22.22 -4.65
C ALA A 229 0.51 23.51 -4.23
N LEU A 230 0.01 24.30 -5.19
CA LEU A 230 -0.77 25.51 -4.92
C LEU A 230 -2.10 25.20 -4.23
N ILE A 231 -2.84 24.19 -4.72
CA ILE A 231 -4.09 23.74 -4.12
C ILE A 231 -3.82 23.21 -2.70
N GLY A 232 -2.78 22.40 -2.52
CA GLY A 232 -2.38 21.89 -1.20
C GLY A 232 -2.05 23.02 -0.22
N ALA A 233 -1.24 23.99 -0.64
CA ALA A 233 -0.93 25.17 0.16
C ALA A 233 -2.19 25.96 0.52
N ALA A 234 -3.08 26.20 -0.45
CA ALA A 234 -4.34 26.90 -0.22
C ALA A 234 -5.23 26.18 0.81
N ILE A 235 -5.36 24.85 0.73
CA ILE A 235 -6.14 24.06 1.69
C ILE A 235 -5.50 24.07 3.08
N ILE A 236 -4.18 23.96 3.18
CA ILE A 236 -3.46 24.04 4.46
C ILE A 236 -3.66 25.42 5.09
N THR A 237 -3.52 26.49 4.31
CA THR A 237 -3.77 27.86 4.77
C THR A 237 -5.22 28.06 5.18
N LEU A 238 -6.18 27.49 4.43
CA LEU A 238 -7.60 27.54 4.77
C LEU A 238 -7.89 26.82 6.09
N ASP A 239 -7.40 25.60 6.29
CA ASP A 239 -7.57 24.86 7.55
C ASP A 239 -6.95 25.61 8.73
N TRP A 240 -5.74 26.15 8.53
CA TRP A 240 -5.07 26.96 9.53
C TRP A 240 -5.87 28.22 9.88
N LEU A 241 -6.42 28.92 8.89
CA LEU A 241 -7.24 30.10 9.11
C LEU A 241 -8.54 29.74 9.85
N LEU A 242 -9.25 28.70 9.39
CA LEU A 242 -10.46 28.21 10.03
C LEU A 242 -10.22 27.77 11.48
N SER A 243 -9.06 27.16 11.75
CA SER A 243 -8.68 26.77 13.11
C SER A 243 -8.51 27.96 14.06
N LYS A 244 -8.19 29.15 13.52
CA LYS A 244 -8.05 30.39 14.29
C LYS A 244 -9.35 31.17 14.38
N THR A 245 -10.18 31.17 13.34
CA THR A 245 -11.40 31.99 13.29
C THR A 245 -12.62 31.27 13.85
N THR A 246 -12.66 29.95 13.77
CA THR A 246 -13.87 29.16 14.02
C THR A 246 -13.60 28.02 14.99
N ARG A 247 -14.48 27.84 15.98
CA ARG A 247 -14.29 26.81 17.03
C ARG A 247 -14.66 25.39 16.59
N SER A 248 -15.42 25.26 15.50
CA SER A 248 -16.09 24.01 15.08
C SER A 248 -15.86 23.62 13.62
N MET A 249 -15.16 24.43 12.82
CA MET A 249 -14.89 24.13 11.41
C MET A 249 -13.42 23.81 11.20
N ARG A 250 -13.15 22.67 10.56
CA ARG A 250 -11.84 22.21 10.12
C ARG A 250 -11.97 21.64 8.72
N VAL A 251 -10.93 21.79 7.91
CA VAL A 251 -10.84 21.18 6.58
C VAL A 251 -9.52 20.40 6.56
N PRO A 252 -9.50 19.17 7.11
CA PRO A 252 -8.27 18.40 7.22
C PRO A 252 -7.62 18.24 5.83
N PRO A 253 -6.42 18.78 5.58
CA PRO A 253 -5.84 18.78 4.24
C PRO A 253 -5.62 17.36 3.68
N LEU A 254 -5.32 16.41 4.55
CA LEU A 254 -5.19 14.99 4.19
C LEU A 254 -6.50 14.39 3.66
N ALA A 255 -7.65 14.75 4.25
CA ALA A 255 -8.95 14.25 3.79
C ALA A 255 -9.30 14.80 2.40
N VAL A 256 -9.02 16.09 2.16
CA VAL A 256 -9.22 16.70 0.84
C VAL A 256 -8.27 16.08 -0.18
N GLY A 257 -6.99 15.91 0.18
CA GLY A 257 -6.00 15.25 -0.68
C GLY A 257 -6.42 13.84 -1.07
N LEU A 258 -6.86 13.01 -0.12
CA LEU A 258 -7.37 11.67 -0.38
C LEU A 258 -8.61 11.68 -1.30
N GLY A 259 -9.51 12.65 -1.13
CA GLY A 259 -10.70 12.79 -1.96
C GLY A 259 -10.40 13.17 -3.41
N ILE A 260 -9.41 14.04 -3.65
CA ILE A 260 -8.93 14.42 -4.99
C ILE A 260 -8.18 13.25 -5.65
N TYR A 261 -7.46 12.49 -4.82
CA TYR A 261 -6.57 11.42 -5.26
C TYR A 261 -7.30 10.14 -5.70
N LEU A 262 -8.41 9.79 -5.04
CA LEU A 262 -9.15 8.55 -5.34
C LEU A 262 -10.19 8.75 -6.46
N PRO A 263 -10.47 7.71 -7.27
CA PRO A 263 -11.56 7.75 -8.24
C PRO A 263 -12.89 8.12 -7.58
N THR A 264 -13.68 8.97 -8.24
CA THR A 264 -14.96 9.47 -7.69
C THR A 264 -15.91 8.35 -7.29
N ALA A 265 -15.94 7.26 -8.07
CA ALA A 265 -16.74 6.07 -7.74
C ALA A 265 -16.31 5.42 -6.41
N SER A 266 -15.00 5.28 -6.17
CA SER A 266 -14.47 4.74 -4.93
C SER A 266 -14.72 5.68 -3.75
N THR A 267 -14.50 6.98 -3.94
CA THR A 267 -14.74 8.01 -2.92
C THR A 267 -16.21 8.04 -2.48
N LEU A 268 -17.14 7.90 -3.43
CA LEU A 268 -18.57 7.82 -3.13
C LEU A 268 -18.90 6.60 -2.26
N MET A 269 -18.38 5.42 -2.61
CA MET A 269 -18.65 4.20 -1.83
C MET A 269 -18.03 4.24 -0.43
N VAL A 270 -16.83 4.81 -0.29
CA VAL A 270 -16.23 5.07 1.03
C VAL A 270 -17.11 6.03 1.85
N THR A 271 -17.65 7.08 1.22
CA THR A 271 -18.55 8.04 1.87
C THR A 271 -19.85 7.37 2.33
N VAL A 272 -20.47 6.56 1.49
CA VAL A 272 -21.67 5.77 1.85
C VAL A 272 -21.37 4.82 3.01
N GLY A 273 -20.25 4.10 2.95
CA GLY A 273 -19.80 3.23 4.04
C GLY A 273 -19.60 3.98 5.36
N ALA A 274 -19.02 5.18 5.32
CA ALA A 274 -18.85 6.03 6.50
C ALA A 274 -20.19 6.50 7.08
N LEU A 275 -21.17 6.85 6.24
CA LEU A 275 -22.53 7.21 6.69
C LEU A 275 -23.26 6.02 7.31
N VAL A 276 -23.15 4.83 6.71
CA VAL A 276 -23.72 3.59 7.25
C VAL A 276 -23.07 3.24 8.59
N GLY A 277 -21.74 3.31 8.68
CA GLY A 277 -20.99 3.11 9.93
C GLY A 277 -21.39 4.10 11.02
N TRP A 278 -21.48 5.39 10.68
CA TRP A 278 -21.95 6.43 11.60
C TRP A 278 -23.37 6.16 12.11
N TRP A 279 -24.28 5.72 11.23
CA TRP A 279 -25.65 5.40 11.62
C TRP A 279 -25.69 4.16 12.53
N PHE A 280 -24.89 3.14 12.23
CA PHE A 280 -24.73 1.96 13.06
C PHE A 280 -24.17 2.30 14.44
N ASP A 281 -23.11 3.12 14.51
CA ASP A 281 -22.49 3.55 15.76
C ASP A 281 -23.47 4.30 16.67
N ARG A 282 -24.30 5.16 16.08
CA ARG A 282 -25.36 5.87 16.80
C ARG A 282 -26.44 4.94 17.35
N GLY A 283 -26.69 3.82 16.67
CA GLY A 283 -27.54 2.74 17.17
C GLY A 283 -26.85 1.94 18.28
N ALA A 284 -25.56 1.63 18.10
CA ALA A 284 -24.72 0.92 19.06
C ALA A 284 -24.57 1.67 20.38
N ASP A 285 -24.52 3.01 20.36
CA ASP A 285 -24.49 3.85 21.58
C ASP A 285 -25.72 3.66 22.49
N ARG A 286 -26.80 3.07 21.97
CA ARG A 286 -28.03 2.78 22.73
C ARG A 286 -28.08 1.36 23.27
N THR A 287 -27.10 0.51 23.01
CA THR A 287 -27.06 -0.87 23.50
C THR A 287 -26.41 -0.96 24.88
N ALA A 288 -26.56 -2.11 25.55
CA ALA A 288 -25.96 -2.35 26.87
C ALA A 288 -24.42 -2.38 26.83
N LYS A 289 -23.82 -2.72 25.69
CA LYS A 289 -22.36 -2.81 25.48
C LYS A 289 -21.97 -2.04 24.21
N PRO A 290 -21.92 -0.70 24.25
CA PRO A 290 -21.69 0.13 23.06
C PRO A 290 -20.40 -0.20 22.32
N GLU A 291 -19.28 -0.27 23.05
CA GLU A 291 -17.95 -0.47 22.45
C GLU A 291 -17.81 -1.83 21.76
N ALA A 292 -18.29 -2.90 22.42
CA ALA A 292 -18.30 -4.24 21.84
C ALA A 292 -19.18 -4.30 20.58
N THR A 293 -20.31 -3.57 20.57
CA THR A 293 -21.22 -3.52 19.42
C THR A 293 -20.58 -2.82 18.23
N LYS A 294 -19.88 -1.69 18.46
CA LYS A 294 -19.12 -0.99 17.42
C LYS A 294 -18.00 -1.87 16.85
N GLN A 295 -17.26 -2.57 17.70
CA GLN A 295 -16.20 -3.49 17.28
C GLN A 295 -16.75 -4.62 16.38
N LEU A 296 -17.93 -5.17 16.67
CA LEU A 296 -18.54 -6.15 15.78
C LEU A 296 -18.93 -5.56 14.42
N GLY A 297 -19.39 -4.30 14.39
CA GLY A 297 -19.65 -3.58 13.14
C GLY A 297 -18.39 -3.41 12.28
N VAL A 298 -17.27 -3.07 12.91
CA VAL A 298 -15.95 -2.99 12.26
C VAL A 298 -15.48 -4.37 11.78
N LEU A 299 -15.69 -5.42 12.58
CA LEU A 299 -15.35 -6.80 12.21
C LEU A 299 -16.16 -7.28 11.01
N LEU A 300 -17.47 -6.97 10.97
CA LEU A 300 -18.34 -7.28 9.84
C LEU A 300 -17.85 -6.58 8.56
N ALA A 301 -17.58 -5.28 8.63
CA ALA A 301 -17.07 -4.52 7.49
C ALA A 301 -15.72 -5.06 6.99
N SER A 302 -14.80 -5.38 7.91
CA SER A 302 -13.51 -5.99 7.58
C SER A 302 -13.69 -7.36 6.90
N GLY A 303 -14.63 -8.17 7.39
CA GLY A 303 -14.97 -9.46 6.79
C GLY A 303 -15.55 -9.33 5.38
N LEU A 304 -16.39 -8.33 5.13
CA LEU A 304 -16.93 -8.04 3.80
C LEU A 304 -15.84 -7.61 2.80
N ILE A 305 -14.87 -6.78 3.24
CA ILE A 305 -13.73 -6.38 2.42
C ILE A 305 -12.89 -7.61 2.01
N VAL A 306 -12.53 -8.46 2.98
CA VAL A 306 -11.75 -9.68 2.70
C VAL A 306 -12.53 -10.66 1.83
N GLY A 307 -13.82 -10.86 2.11
CA GLY A 307 -14.67 -11.77 1.35
C GLY A 307 -14.85 -11.33 -0.10
N GLU A 308 -15.07 -10.04 -0.34
CA GLU A 308 -15.12 -9.46 -1.69
C GLU A 308 -13.80 -9.67 -2.43
N SER A 309 -12.67 -9.38 -1.79
CA SER A 309 -11.35 -9.52 -2.43
C SER A 309 -11.04 -10.97 -2.82
N VAL A 310 -11.40 -11.95 -1.99
CA VAL A 310 -11.23 -13.39 -2.32
C VAL A 310 -12.10 -13.77 -3.51
N LEU A 311 -13.38 -13.39 -3.50
CA LEU A 311 -14.30 -13.66 -4.61
C LEU A 311 -13.82 -12.95 -5.89
N ALA A 312 -13.34 -11.71 -5.81
CA ALA A 312 -12.82 -10.94 -6.93
C ALA A 312 -11.64 -11.65 -7.61
N VAL A 313 -10.71 -12.23 -6.83
CA VAL A 313 -9.61 -13.03 -7.39
C VAL A 313 -10.12 -14.28 -8.09
N ILE A 314 -11.10 -14.99 -7.51
CA ILE A 314 -11.73 -16.17 -8.13
C ILE A 314 -12.43 -15.77 -9.45
N PHE A 315 -13.21 -14.69 -9.45
CA PHE A 315 -13.87 -14.18 -10.65
C PHE A 315 -12.89 -13.75 -11.73
N THR A 316 -11.83 -13.04 -11.34
CA THR A 316 -10.74 -12.64 -12.23
C THR A 316 -10.09 -13.86 -12.87
N ALA A 317 -9.89 -14.96 -12.11
CA ALA A 317 -9.38 -16.21 -12.64
C ALA A 317 -10.30 -16.77 -13.73
N LEU A 318 -11.60 -16.84 -13.46
CA LEU A 318 -12.57 -17.33 -14.43
C LEU A 318 -12.57 -16.48 -15.70
N VAL A 319 -12.57 -15.15 -15.57
CA VAL A 319 -12.52 -14.23 -16.72
C VAL A 319 -11.25 -14.47 -17.54
N ALA A 320 -10.09 -14.53 -16.89
CA ALA A 320 -8.80 -14.73 -17.56
C ALA A 320 -8.69 -16.08 -18.28
N PHE A 321 -9.22 -17.17 -17.70
CA PHE A 321 -9.15 -18.50 -18.30
C PHE A 321 -10.21 -18.75 -19.39
N THR A 322 -11.40 -18.18 -19.23
CA THR A 322 -12.49 -18.34 -20.23
C THR A 322 -12.41 -17.32 -21.35
N ASN A 323 -11.62 -16.26 -21.19
CA ASN A 323 -11.60 -15.08 -22.04
C ASN A 323 -13.01 -14.48 -22.26
N ASN A 324 -13.89 -14.66 -21.27
CA ASN A 324 -15.26 -14.17 -21.24
C ASN A 324 -15.42 -13.26 -20.01
N GLN A 325 -15.88 -12.03 -20.23
CA GLN A 325 -16.11 -11.06 -19.15
C GLN A 325 -17.26 -11.47 -18.21
N PHE A 326 -18.17 -12.33 -18.68
CA PHE A 326 -19.31 -12.82 -17.91
C PHE A 326 -19.27 -14.36 -17.80
N PRO A 327 -18.28 -14.94 -17.11
CA PRO A 327 -18.06 -16.40 -17.11
C PRO A 327 -19.18 -17.17 -16.41
N ILE A 328 -19.92 -16.50 -15.51
CA ILE A 328 -21.07 -17.06 -14.78
C ILE A 328 -22.41 -16.44 -15.23
N GLY A 329 -22.42 -15.76 -16.39
CA GLY A 329 -23.62 -15.13 -16.91
C GLY A 329 -24.69 -16.18 -17.26
N VAL A 330 -25.83 -16.14 -16.59
CA VAL A 330 -26.98 -17.02 -16.86
C VAL A 330 -28.02 -16.35 -17.75
N VAL A 331 -28.02 -15.02 -17.78
CA VAL A 331 -28.94 -14.18 -18.53
C VAL A 331 -28.17 -13.35 -19.56
N GLY A 332 -28.79 -13.07 -20.71
CA GLY A 332 -28.17 -12.30 -21.78
C GLY A 332 -28.14 -10.79 -21.53
N ASP A 333 -27.48 -10.05 -22.42
CA ASP A 333 -27.23 -8.60 -22.29
C ASP A 333 -28.50 -7.74 -22.14
N SER A 334 -29.64 -8.22 -22.62
CA SER A 334 -30.94 -7.54 -22.46
C SER A 334 -31.37 -7.39 -21.01
N PHE A 335 -30.80 -8.19 -20.10
CA PHE A 335 -31.07 -8.12 -18.67
C PHE A 335 -30.07 -7.23 -17.91
N SER A 336 -29.08 -6.63 -18.58
CA SER A 336 -28.01 -5.86 -17.95
C SER A 336 -28.55 -4.78 -16.99
N THR A 337 -29.44 -3.91 -17.46
CA THR A 337 -30.04 -2.85 -16.61
C THR A 337 -30.82 -3.41 -15.43
N ALA A 338 -31.61 -4.48 -15.64
CA ALA A 338 -32.36 -5.11 -14.55
C ALA A 338 -31.42 -5.75 -13.51
N SER A 339 -30.29 -6.33 -13.97
CA SER A 339 -29.29 -6.95 -13.11
C SER A 339 -28.57 -5.94 -12.21
N GLU A 340 -28.29 -4.72 -12.70
CA GLU A 340 -27.69 -3.65 -11.90
C GLU A 340 -28.61 -3.23 -10.74
N TRP A 341 -29.90 -3.02 -11.02
CA TRP A 341 -30.88 -2.67 -9.98
C TRP A 341 -31.12 -3.80 -8.99
N LEU A 342 -31.30 -5.04 -9.48
CA LEU A 342 -31.49 -6.20 -8.62
C LEU A 342 -30.27 -6.47 -7.74
N GLY A 343 -29.06 -6.38 -8.32
CA GLY A 343 -27.80 -6.52 -7.60
C GLY A 343 -27.63 -5.43 -6.54
N GLY A 344 -27.93 -4.17 -6.88
CA GLY A 344 -27.90 -3.06 -5.93
C GLY A 344 -28.89 -3.22 -4.78
N ILE A 345 -30.13 -3.62 -5.07
CA ILE A 345 -31.16 -3.90 -4.05
C ILE A 345 -30.73 -5.07 -3.17
N ALA A 346 -30.27 -6.18 -3.75
CA ALA A 346 -29.79 -7.34 -3.01
C ALA A 346 -28.61 -6.97 -2.11
N PHE A 347 -27.66 -6.19 -2.62
CA PHE A 347 -26.53 -5.67 -1.84
C PHE A 347 -27.01 -4.87 -0.63
N VAL A 348 -27.90 -3.88 -0.83
CA VAL A 348 -28.45 -3.07 0.28
C VAL A 348 -29.20 -3.93 1.30
N LEU A 349 -30.01 -4.89 0.84
CA LEU A 349 -30.75 -5.79 1.73
C LEU A 349 -29.83 -6.70 2.55
N VAL A 350 -28.79 -7.25 1.94
CA VAL A 350 -27.81 -8.10 2.61
C VAL A 350 -27.04 -7.28 3.65
N ILE A 351 -26.54 -6.10 3.27
CA ILE A 351 -25.85 -5.20 4.21
C ILE A 351 -26.77 -4.84 5.38
N TYR A 352 -28.02 -4.45 5.10
CA TYR A 352 -29.00 -4.14 6.14
C TYR A 352 -29.26 -5.34 7.06
N ALA A 353 -29.44 -6.53 6.50
CA ALA A 353 -29.68 -7.75 7.27
C ALA A 353 -28.48 -8.11 8.16
N LEU A 354 -27.26 -8.00 7.65
CA LEU A 354 -26.03 -8.28 8.39
C LEU A 354 -25.83 -7.29 9.54
N TYR A 355 -25.95 -5.98 9.31
CA TYR A 355 -25.83 -4.98 10.37
C TYR A 355 -26.94 -5.11 11.43
N ARG A 356 -28.16 -5.44 11.01
CA ARG A 356 -29.28 -5.70 11.93
C ARG A 356 -29.04 -6.96 12.75
N TRP A 357 -28.47 -8.01 12.16
CA TRP A 357 -28.12 -9.24 12.85
C TRP A 357 -27.04 -9.00 13.90
N VAL A 358 -25.96 -8.30 13.53
CA VAL A 358 -24.87 -7.93 14.46
C VAL A 358 -25.37 -7.06 15.60
N GLY A 359 -26.19 -6.04 15.32
CA GLY A 359 -26.75 -5.17 16.37
C GLY A 359 -27.64 -5.90 17.38
N ARG A 360 -28.27 -7.01 16.96
CA ARG A 360 -29.12 -7.84 17.83
C ARG A 360 -28.34 -8.87 18.63
N ALA A 361 -27.23 -9.40 18.10
CA ALA A 361 -26.45 -10.46 18.72
C ALA A 361 -25.97 -10.11 20.14
N LEU A 362 -25.59 -8.85 20.38
CA LEU A 362 -25.18 -8.36 21.71
C LEU A 362 -26.34 -7.79 22.56
N SER A 363 -27.45 -7.42 21.94
CA SER A 363 -28.64 -6.96 22.66
C SER A 363 -29.38 -8.11 23.34
N ALA A 364 -29.15 -9.35 22.88
CA ALA A 364 -29.74 -10.58 23.43
C ALA A 364 -28.83 -11.32 24.42
N ALA A 365 -27.61 -10.84 24.69
CA ALA A 365 -26.57 -11.52 25.49
C ALA A 365 -26.03 -10.68 26.67
#